data_AF-A0A6J1X8H2-F1
#
_entry.id   AF-A0A6J1X8H2-F1
#
_cell.length_a   1.000
_cell.length_b   1.000
_cell.length_c   1.000
_cell.angle_alpha   90.00
_cell.angle_beta   90.00
_cell.angle_gamma   90.00
#
_symmetry.space_group_name_H-M   'P 1'
#
loop_
_entity.id
_entity.type
_entity.pdbx_description
1 polymer ?
#
loop_
_entity_poly.entity_id
_entity_poly.type
_entity_poly.pdbx_seq_one_letter_code
_entity_poly.pdbx_strand_id
1 'polypeptide(L)'
;MKTLWCLLVVVLTFSGSFAVDRNNFKTCDQAGFCKRLRSFKPEKSQYTLDINSIILNGNVLLAEVTTIDTESDRRTVLWNYILKLSALEDSTFRVELNEKEPLYARYVTQLALQHEPRPDGINLVSKDNGKVVVTNNQGHKVVITAEPLKFEFYDKNGEVAVVLNENSQLLVEPLRKKREKTDDEDVNVVEVEEEGMWGENFKSHHDSKPRGNEAISLDVSFPDADQVYGESSIPVIYGIC
;
A
#
# COMPACT_ATOMS: atom_id res chain seq x y z
N MET A 1 18.37 -10.19 59.56
CA MET A 1 18.28 -11.05 58.36
C MET A 1 17.00 -10.81 57.57
N LYS A 2 15.80 -10.90 58.17
CA LYS A 2 14.51 -10.68 57.46
C LYS A 2 14.36 -9.28 56.84
N THR A 3 14.79 -8.24 57.55
CA THR A 3 14.76 -6.84 57.07
C THR A 3 15.67 -6.59 55.87
N LEU A 4 16.85 -7.24 55.83
CA LEU A 4 17.80 -7.13 54.72
C LEU A 4 17.26 -7.82 53.45
N TRP A 5 16.53 -8.93 53.63
CA TRP A 5 15.87 -9.62 52.52
C TRP A 5 14.70 -8.81 51.94
N CYS A 6 13.87 -8.19 52.78
CA CYS A 6 12.82 -7.28 52.31
C CYS A 6 13.40 -6.09 51.53
N LEU A 7 14.52 -5.54 51.98
CA LEU A 7 15.22 -4.44 51.28
C LEU A 7 15.79 -4.89 49.92
N LEU A 8 16.36 -6.09 49.84
CA LEU A 8 16.88 -6.67 48.60
C LEU A 8 15.76 -6.92 47.57
N VAL A 9 14.60 -7.43 48.01
CA VAL A 9 13.44 -7.64 47.15
C VAL A 9 12.91 -6.31 46.61
N VAL A 10 12.82 -5.27 47.44
CA VAL A 10 12.41 -3.93 46.99
C VAL A 10 13.39 -3.38 45.95
N VAL A 11 14.70 -3.47 46.17
CA VAL A 11 15.72 -3.00 45.21
C VAL A 11 15.64 -3.76 43.87
N LEU A 12 15.41 -5.08 43.90
CA LEU A 12 15.27 -5.89 42.69
C LEU A 12 13.94 -5.64 41.94
N THR A 13 12.88 -5.23 42.64
CA THR A 13 11.61 -4.83 41.99
C THR A 13 11.67 -3.45 41.33
N PHE A 14 12.62 -2.59 41.71
CA PHE A 14 12.79 -1.24 41.14
C PHE A 14 13.85 -1.17 40.04
N SER A 15 14.59 -2.24 39.75
CA SER A 15 15.47 -2.31 38.58
C SER A 15 14.66 -2.50 37.28
N GLY A 16 13.99 -1.43 36.85
CA GLY A 16 13.48 -1.33 35.48
C GLY A 16 14.66 -1.25 34.51
N SER A 17 14.83 -2.27 33.67
CA SER A 17 15.79 -2.20 32.57
C SER A 17 15.17 -1.41 31.43
N PHE A 18 15.79 -0.30 31.03
CA PHE A 18 15.45 0.36 29.78
C PHE A 18 15.97 -0.51 28.63
N ALA A 19 15.08 -1.25 27.98
CA ALA A 19 15.46 -2.17 26.90
C ALA A 19 16.08 -1.42 25.70
N VAL A 20 15.52 -0.26 25.33
CA VAL A 20 16.02 0.64 24.28
C VAL A 20 15.64 2.10 24.56
N ASP A 21 16.44 3.05 24.09
CA ASP A 21 16.05 4.47 24.03
C ASP A 21 15.14 4.70 22.81
N ARG A 22 13.84 4.82 23.05
CA ARG A 22 12.81 5.02 22.02
C ARG A 22 13.04 6.28 21.19
N ASN A 23 13.75 7.28 21.72
CA ASN A 23 14.01 8.52 20.98
C ASN A 23 14.94 8.29 19.78
N ASN A 24 15.64 7.16 19.69
CA ASN A 24 16.46 6.79 18.54
C ASN A 24 15.67 6.18 17.38
N PHE A 25 14.37 5.92 17.56
CA PHE A 25 13.51 5.33 16.55
C PHE A 25 12.40 6.30 16.17
N LYS A 26 12.17 6.48 14.87
CA LYS A 26 11.06 7.31 14.38
C LYS A 26 9.73 6.68 14.81
N THR A 27 8.85 7.49 15.39
CA THR A 27 7.42 7.16 15.43
C THR A 27 6.80 7.38 14.04
N CYS A 28 5.58 6.89 13.81
CA CYS A 28 4.88 7.13 12.55
C CYS A 28 4.74 8.64 12.24
N ASP A 29 4.48 9.46 13.25
CA ASP A 29 4.33 10.92 13.08
C ASP A 29 5.66 11.63 12.74
N GLN A 30 6.79 10.99 13.02
CA GLN A 30 8.14 11.49 12.70
C GLN A 30 8.64 11.00 11.33
N ALA A 31 7.95 10.04 10.70
CA ALA A 31 8.27 9.54 9.38
C ALA A 31 7.26 10.13 8.37
N GLY A 32 7.75 10.96 7.43
CA GLY A 32 6.86 11.75 6.55
C GLY A 32 5.83 10.91 5.81
N PHE A 33 6.25 9.80 5.20
CA PHE A 33 5.34 8.89 4.49
C PHE A 33 4.32 8.23 5.44
N CYS A 34 4.74 7.79 6.63
CA CYS A 34 3.84 7.12 7.57
C CYS A 34 2.77 8.10 8.08
N LYS A 35 3.17 9.31 8.47
CA LYS A 35 2.25 10.38 8.89
C LYS A 35 1.20 10.69 7.83
N ARG A 36 1.62 10.88 6.57
CA ARG A 36 0.71 11.15 5.45
C ARG A 36 -0.23 9.98 5.18
N LEU A 37 0.32 8.78 4.98
CA LEU A 37 -0.47 7.61 4.59
C LEU A 37 -1.39 7.12 5.72
N ARG A 38 -1.00 7.23 6.98
CA ARG A 38 -1.87 6.87 8.12
C ARG A 38 -3.05 7.82 8.29
N SER A 39 -2.87 9.07 7.90
CA SER A 39 -3.93 10.09 7.92
C SER A 39 -4.80 10.04 6.66
N PHE A 40 -4.37 9.34 5.61
CA PHE A 40 -5.09 9.17 4.36
C PHE A 40 -6.28 8.21 4.56
N LYS A 41 -7.47 8.80 4.75
CA LYS A 41 -8.75 8.10 4.89
C LYS A 41 -9.78 8.79 4.00
N PRO A 42 -9.71 8.57 2.68
CA PRO A 42 -10.55 9.30 1.75
C PRO A 42 -12.02 8.88 1.88
N GLU A 43 -12.93 9.85 1.71
CA GLU A 43 -14.37 9.56 1.61
C GLU A 43 -14.75 8.98 0.23
N LYS A 44 -13.96 9.31 -0.80
CA LYS A 44 -14.14 8.86 -2.19
C LYS A 44 -12.83 8.30 -2.74
N SER A 45 -12.87 7.14 -3.40
CA SER A 45 -11.69 6.63 -4.12
C SER A 45 -11.40 7.48 -5.33
N GLN A 46 -10.12 7.77 -5.56
CA GLN A 46 -9.67 8.40 -6.80
C GLN A 46 -9.43 7.39 -7.92
N TYR A 47 -9.35 6.07 -7.65
CA TYR A 47 -8.94 5.07 -8.65
C TYR A 47 -10.12 4.51 -9.43
N THR A 48 -10.00 4.54 -10.77
CA THR A 48 -10.96 3.96 -11.72
C THR A 48 -10.26 3.03 -12.70
N LEU A 49 -10.76 1.79 -12.83
CA LEU A 49 -10.37 0.86 -13.90
C LEU A 49 -11.04 1.23 -15.22
N ASP A 50 -10.28 1.36 -16.30
CA ASP A 50 -10.87 1.37 -17.65
C ASP A 50 -11.14 -0.08 -18.09
N ILE A 51 -12.39 -0.49 -17.95
CA ILE A 51 -12.83 -1.83 -18.32
C ILE A 51 -12.61 -2.10 -19.83
N ASN A 52 -12.62 -1.08 -20.68
CA ASN A 52 -12.43 -1.22 -22.13
C ASN A 52 -11.00 -1.46 -22.55
N SER A 53 -10.05 -1.14 -21.68
CA SER A 53 -8.62 -1.38 -21.90
C SER A 53 -8.16 -2.80 -21.55
N ILE A 54 -9.05 -3.68 -21.07
CA ILE A 54 -8.69 -5.03 -20.62
C ILE A 54 -8.15 -5.87 -21.76
N ILE A 55 -6.93 -6.39 -21.57
CA ILE A 55 -6.26 -7.33 -22.45
C ILE A 55 -5.94 -8.59 -21.66
N LEU A 56 -6.35 -9.76 -22.17
CA LEU A 56 -6.09 -11.04 -21.54
C LEU A 56 -5.11 -11.85 -22.39
N ASN A 57 -3.96 -12.18 -21.80
CA ASN A 57 -2.86 -12.91 -22.43
C ASN A 57 -2.57 -14.19 -21.65
N GLY A 58 -3.40 -15.23 -21.85
CA GLY A 58 -3.23 -16.53 -21.23
C GLY A 58 -3.36 -16.50 -19.69
N ASN A 59 -2.25 -16.26 -19.00
CA ASN A 59 -2.15 -16.22 -17.54
C ASN A 59 -2.20 -14.81 -16.93
N VAL A 60 -2.24 -13.77 -17.77
CA VAL A 60 -2.16 -12.37 -17.33
C VAL A 60 -3.34 -11.57 -17.87
N LEU A 61 -3.99 -10.81 -17.00
CA LEU A 61 -4.90 -9.72 -17.34
C LEU A 61 -4.17 -8.39 -17.16
N LEU A 62 -4.17 -7.56 -18.20
CA LEU A 62 -3.67 -6.19 -18.18
C LEU A 62 -4.84 -5.21 -18.37
N ALA A 63 -4.81 -4.09 -17.68
CA ALA A 63 -5.79 -3.02 -17.85
C ALA A 63 -5.20 -1.66 -17.44
N GLU A 64 -5.73 -0.59 -17.99
CA GLU A 64 -5.42 0.78 -17.58
C GLU A 64 -6.26 1.17 -16.36
N VAL A 65 -5.63 1.85 -15.41
CA VAL A 65 -6.25 2.44 -14.25
C VAL A 65 -5.91 3.92 -14.24
N THR A 66 -6.87 4.77 -13.97
CA THR A 66 -6.68 6.22 -13.88
C THR A 66 -7.05 6.72 -12.50
N THR A 67 -6.42 7.81 -12.07
CA THR A 67 -6.89 8.56 -10.91
C THR A 67 -7.69 9.78 -11.36
N ILE A 68 -8.78 10.09 -10.68
CA ILE A 68 -9.60 11.27 -10.92
C ILE A 68 -9.47 12.28 -9.78
N ASP A 69 -9.62 13.56 -10.08
CA ASP A 69 -9.82 14.60 -9.07
C ASP A 69 -11.17 14.38 -8.38
N THR A 70 -11.13 14.20 -7.05
CA THR A 70 -12.32 13.97 -6.23
C THR A 70 -12.93 15.26 -5.65
N GLU A 71 -12.22 16.39 -5.75
CA GLU A 71 -12.62 17.69 -5.21
C GLU A 71 -13.39 18.51 -6.26
N SER A 72 -13.08 18.34 -7.54
CA SER A 72 -13.79 19.00 -8.63
C SER A 72 -15.08 18.27 -9.04
N ASP A 73 -16.12 19.02 -9.41
CA ASP A 73 -17.31 18.47 -10.07
C ASP A 73 -17.00 17.93 -11.49
N ARG A 74 -15.87 18.34 -12.07
CA ARG A 74 -15.42 17.85 -13.37
C ARG A 74 -14.55 16.63 -13.19
N ARG A 75 -14.85 15.57 -13.94
CA ARG A 75 -14.01 14.37 -14.01
C ARG A 75 -12.72 14.66 -14.77
N THR A 76 -11.69 15.12 -14.05
CA THR A 76 -10.34 15.34 -14.58
C THR A 76 -9.45 14.16 -14.21
N VAL A 77 -8.78 13.56 -15.19
CA VAL A 77 -7.79 12.50 -14.97
C VAL A 77 -6.48 13.14 -14.52
N LEU A 78 -5.90 12.62 -13.45
CA LEU A 78 -4.64 13.10 -12.86
C LEU A 78 -3.45 12.23 -13.27
N TRP A 79 -3.57 10.91 -13.11
CA TRP A 79 -2.46 9.96 -13.33
C TRP A 79 -2.96 8.68 -13.99
N ASN A 80 -2.08 8.01 -14.75
CA ASN A 80 -2.36 6.79 -15.49
C ASN A 80 -1.46 5.65 -15.00
N TYR A 81 -2.05 4.48 -14.82
CA TYR A 81 -1.41 3.28 -14.30
C TYR A 81 -1.76 2.07 -15.17
N ILE A 82 -0.93 1.05 -15.11
CA ILE A 82 -1.16 -0.28 -15.67
C ILE A 82 -1.35 -1.24 -14.50
N LEU A 83 -2.55 -1.81 -14.43
CA LEU A 83 -2.89 -2.94 -13.59
C LEU A 83 -2.50 -4.23 -14.32
N LYS A 84 -1.83 -5.12 -13.59
CA LYS A 84 -1.53 -6.49 -14.01
C LYS A 84 -2.01 -7.46 -12.95
N LEU A 85 -2.91 -8.36 -13.34
CA LEU A 85 -3.37 -9.48 -12.51
C LEU A 85 -2.87 -10.78 -13.14
N SER A 86 -2.15 -11.60 -12.38
CA SER A 86 -1.66 -12.91 -12.81
C SER A 86 -2.19 -14.01 -11.90
N ALA A 87 -2.60 -15.15 -12.45
CA ALA A 87 -2.91 -16.35 -11.69
C ALA A 87 -1.69 -17.27 -11.64
N LEU A 88 -1.53 -18.00 -10.54
CA LEU A 88 -0.38 -18.85 -10.27
C LEU A 88 -0.84 -20.29 -9.94
N GLU A 89 0.02 -21.27 -10.23
CA GLU A 89 -0.28 -22.71 -10.03
C GLU A 89 -0.51 -23.08 -8.55
N ASP A 90 -0.11 -22.24 -7.60
CA ASP A 90 -0.28 -22.45 -6.17
C ASP A 90 -1.61 -21.90 -5.63
N SER A 91 -2.59 -21.67 -6.51
CA SER A 91 -3.90 -21.11 -6.18
C SER A 91 -3.88 -19.65 -5.72
N THR A 92 -2.77 -18.94 -5.96
CA THR A 92 -2.67 -17.52 -5.63
C THR A 92 -2.84 -16.62 -6.86
N PHE A 93 -3.11 -15.35 -6.58
CA PHE A 93 -3.13 -14.28 -7.58
C PHE A 93 -2.08 -13.24 -7.20
N ARG A 94 -1.42 -12.69 -8.21
CA ARG A 94 -0.48 -11.58 -8.07
C ARG A 94 -1.08 -10.33 -8.70
N VAL A 95 -1.26 -9.29 -7.89
CA VAL A 95 -1.74 -7.97 -8.32
C VAL A 95 -0.55 -7.01 -8.35
N GLU A 96 -0.34 -6.35 -9.48
CA GLU A 96 0.70 -5.34 -9.67
C GLU A 96 0.07 -4.08 -10.27
N LEU A 97 0.39 -2.90 -9.72
CA LEU A 97 -0.06 -1.61 -10.23
C LEU A 97 1.17 -0.72 -10.42
N ASN A 98 1.43 -0.29 -11.64
CA ASN A 98 2.57 0.56 -11.98
C ASN A 98 2.12 1.81 -12.73
N GLU A 99 2.82 2.92 -12.57
CA GLU A 99 2.61 4.10 -13.41
C GLU A 99 2.84 3.72 -14.88
N LYS A 100 1.97 4.20 -15.78
CA LYS A 100 2.05 3.91 -17.22
C LYS A 100 3.29 4.53 -17.86
N GLU A 101 3.63 5.74 -17.43
CA GLU A 101 4.78 6.52 -17.92
C GLU A 101 5.56 7.11 -16.72
N PRO A 102 6.31 6.28 -15.98
CA PRO A 102 7.01 6.75 -14.79
C PRO A 102 8.22 7.63 -15.16
N LEU A 103 8.53 8.63 -14.33
CA LEU A 103 9.76 9.43 -14.48
C LEU A 103 11.03 8.56 -14.36
N TYR A 104 10.97 7.48 -13.59
CA TYR A 104 11.98 6.46 -13.44
C TYR A 104 11.34 5.17 -12.94
N ALA A 105 11.97 4.02 -13.19
CA ALA A 105 11.45 2.74 -12.71
C ALA A 105 11.37 2.71 -11.17
N ARG A 106 10.21 2.31 -10.64
CA ARG A 106 10.05 1.97 -9.23
C ARG A 106 10.80 0.68 -8.91
N TYR A 107 11.25 0.56 -7.67
CA TYR A 107 11.97 -0.63 -7.24
C TYR A 107 11.06 -1.86 -7.26
N VAL A 108 11.54 -2.96 -7.85
CA VAL A 108 10.91 -4.28 -7.81
C VAL A 108 11.85 -5.21 -7.05
N THR A 109 11.32 -5.93 -6.05
CA THR A 109 12.14 -6.77 -5.16
C THR A 109 12.80 -7.92 -5.93
N GLN A 110 14.13 -7.98 -5.91
CA GLN A 110 14.89 -8.97 -6.70
C GLN A 110 15.23 -10.26 -5.93
N LEU A 111 15.22 -10.21 -4.60
CA LEU A 111 15.78 -11.29 -3.75
C LEU A 111 14.73 -12.02 -2.89
N ALA A 112 13.47 -11.62 -2.95
CA ALA A 112 12.41 -12.22 -2.14
C ALA A 112 11.90 -13.56 -2.71
N LEU A 113 11.97 -13.73 -4.04
CA LEU A 113 11.52 -14.93 -4.73
C LEU A 113 12.72 -15.83 -5.01
N GLN A 114 12.63 -17.10 -4.60
CA GLN A 114 13.66 -18.09 -4.96
C GLN A 114 13.65 -18.37 -6.46
N HIS A 115 12.46 -18.48 -7.04
CA HIS A 115 12.21 -18.71 -8.47
C HIS A 115 10.98 -17.91 -8.91
N GLU A 116 10.86 -17.65 -10.21
CA GLU A 116 9.63 -17.07 -10.76
C GLU A 116 8.45 -18.02 -10.53
N PRO A 117 7.34 -17.55 -9.91
CA PRO A 117 6.15 -18.35 -9.68
C PRO A 117 5.59 -18.89 -10.99
N ARG A 118 5.13 -20.15 -10.98
CA ARG A 118 4.60 -20.79 -12.18
C ARG A 118 3.22 -20.23 -12.51
N PRO A 119 2.98 -19.83 -13.77
CA PRO A 119 1.73 -19.20 -14.16
C PRO A 119 0.59 -20.22 -14.29
N ASP A 120 -0.60 -19.83 -13.85
CA ASP A 120 -1.87 -20.51 -14.16
C ASP A 120 -2.71 -19.66 -15.12
N GLY A 121 -3.59 -20.29 -15.89
CA GLY A 121 -4.46 -19.60 -16.85
C GLY A 121 -5.50 -18.72 -16.15
N ILE A 122 -5.79 -17.55 -16.74
CA ILE A 122 -6.91 -16.68 -16.36
C ILE A 122 -7.96 -16.74 -17.45
N ASN A 123 -9.21 -16.94 -17.05
CA ASN A 123 -10.37 -16.89 -17.93
C ASN A 123 -11.28 -15.73 -17.54
N LEU A 124 -11.61 -14.86 -18.50
CA LEU A 124 -12.60 -13.81 -18.32
C LEU A 124 -14.01 -14.44 -18.35
N VAL A 125 -14.75 -14.29 -17.26
CA VAL A 125 -16.12 -14.82 -17.12
C VAL A 125 -17.14 -13.77 -17.52
N SER A 126 -17.01 -12.55 -17.00
CA SER A 126 -17.92 -11.46 -17.35
C SER A 126 -17.26 -10.09 -17.25
N LYS A 127 -17.85 -9.14 -17.97
CA LYS A 127 -17.43 -7.75 -18.05
C LYS A 127 -18.69 -6.90 -18.22
N ASP A 128 -19.40 -6.68 -17.12
CA ASP A 128 -20.71 -6.03 -17.09
C ASP A 128 -20.90 -5.23 -15.81
N ASN A 129 -21.81 -4.23 -15.83
CA ASN A 129 -22.23 -3.49 -14.65
C ASN A 129 -21.08 -2.90 -13.80
N GLY A 130 -20.02 -2.40 -14.46
CA GLY A 130 -18.87 -1.82 -13.76
C GLY A 130 -17.98 -2.85 -13.06
N LYS A 131 -18.14 -4.14 -13.36
CA LYS A 131 -17.38 -5.24 -12.76
C LYS A 131 -16.75 -6.13 -13.81
N VAL A 132 -15.63 -6.72 -13.45
CA VAL A 132 -14.89 -7.72 -14.23
C VAL A 132 -14.76 -8.96 -13.38
N VAL A 133 -15.23 -10.09 -13.88
CA VAL A 133 -15.12 -11.37 -13.18
C VAL A 133 -14.13 -12.24 -13.94
N VAL A 134 -13.09 -12.69 -13.25
CA VAL A 134 -12.12 -13.65 -13.79
C VAL A 134 -12.03 -14.88 -12.90
N THR A 135 -11.63 -16.00 -13.50
CA THR A 135 -11.37 -17.25 -12.79
C THR A 135 -10.03 -17.83 -13.21
N ASN A 136 -9.34 -18.50 -12.31
CA ASN A 136 -8.18 -19.33 -12.67
C ASN A 136 -8.62 -20.75 -13.06
N ASN A 137 -7.71 -21.58 -13.58
CA ASN A 137 -8.04 -22.96 -13.99
C ASN A 137 -8.40 -23.87 -12.81
N GLN A 138 -8.08 -23.44 -11.59
CA GLN A 138 -8.34 -24.18 -10.35
C GLN A 138 -9.69 -23.83 -9.71
N GLY A 139 -10.45 -22.90 -10.30
CA GLY A 139 -11.80 -22.52 -9.87
C GLY A 139 -11.88 -21.35 -8.89
N HIS A 140 -10.75 -20.71 -8.55
CA HIS A 140 -10.77 -19.48 -7.76
C HIS A 140 -11.21 -18.29 -8.60
N LYS A 141 -11.99 -17.39 -8.00
CA LYS A 141 -12.63 -16.27 -8.69
C LYS A 141 -12.14 -14.95 -8.12
N VAL A 142 -11.90 -13.97 -8.99
CA VAL A 142 -11.64 -12.58 -8.62
C VAL A 142 -12.69 -11.69 -9.27
N VAL A 143 -13.31 -10.83 -8.46
CA VAL A 143 -14.22 -9.78 -8.94
C VAL A 143 -13.52 -8.44 -8.78
N ILE A 144 -13.31 -7.75 -9.89
CA ILE A 144 -12.73 -6.41 -9.93
C ILE A 144 -13.86 -5.42 -10.16
N THR A 145 -14.17 -4.58 -9.18
CA THR A 145 -15.07 -3.43 -9.35
C THR A 145 -14.27 -2.26 -9.89
N ALA A 146 -14.79 -1.58 -10.92
CA ALA A 146 -14.04 -0.57 -11.64
C ALA A 146 -13.99 0.79 -10.94
N GLU A 147 -15.09 1.22 -10.32
CA GLU A 147 -15.22 2.51 -9.65
C GLU A 147 -16.15 2.41 -8.43
N PRO A 148 -15.66 2.59 -7.20
CA PRO A 148 -14.23 2.68 -6.84
C PRO A 148 -13.49 1.37 -7.15
N LEU A 149 -12.22 1.46 -7.55
CA LEU A 149 -11.39 0.28 -7.82
C LEU A 149 -11.32 -0.62 -6.59
N LYS A 150 -11.82 -1.85 -6.68
CA LYS A 150 -11.83 -2.83 -5.57
C LYS A 150 -11.64 -4.25 -6.11
N PHE A 151 -10.94 -5.10 -5.38
CA PHE A 151 -10.73 -6.50 -5.73
C PHE A 151 -11.30 -7.40 -4.65
N GLU A 152 -12.12 -8.37 -5.04
CA GLU A 152 -12.68 -9.37 -4.13
C GLU A 152 -12.22 -10.76 -4.59
N PHE A 153 -11.44 -11.43 -3.76
CA PHE A 153 -10.92 -12.78 -4.00
C PHE A 153 -11.81 -13.79 -3.31
N TYR A 154 -12.33 -14.73 -4.08
CA TYR A 154 -13.25 -15.75 -3.60
C TYR A 154 -12.54 -17.09 -3.45
N ASP A 155 -12.92 -17.81 -2.39
CA ASP A 155 -12.52 -19.20 -2.19
C ASP A 155 -13.33 -20.16 -3.11
N LYS A 156 -13.12 -21.46 -2.95
CA LYS A 156 -13.83 -22.48 -3.74
C LYS A 156 -15.29 -22.67 -3.31
N ASN A 157 -15.67 -22.24 -2.10
CA ASN A 157 -17.04 -22.31 -1.60
C ASN A 157 -17.88 -21.13 -2.11
N GLY A 158 -17.23 -20.11 -2.69
CA GLY A 158 -17.87 -18.90 -3.17
C GLY A 158 -17.94 -17.79 -2.12
N GLU A 159 -17.18 -17.91 -1.04
CA GLU A 159 -17.06 -16.93 0.04
C GLU A 159 -15.90 -15.97 -0.23
N VAL A 160 -15.99 -14.73 0.27
CA VAL A 160 -14.96 -13.70 0.02
C VAL A 160 -13.82 -13.88 1.03
N ALA A 161 -12.68 -14.38 0.56
CA ALA A 161 -11.52 -14.65 1.40
C ALA A 161 -10.69 -13.39 1.69
N VAL A 162 -10.48 -12.54 0.68
CA VAL A 162 -9.65 -11.32 0.78
C VAL A 162 -10.27 -10.21 -0.06
N VAL A 163 -10.28 -8.99 0.47
CA VAL A 163 -10.66 -7.79 -0.29
C VAL A 163 -9.49 -6.82 -0.32
N LEU A 164 -9.15 -6.30 -1.49
CA LEU A 164 -8.18 -5.21 -1.63
C LEU A 164 -8.92 -3.91 -1.93
N ASN A 165 -8.49 -2.84 -1.26
CA ASN A 165 -8.98 -1.48 -1.44
C ASN A 165 -10.46 -1.28 -1.10
N GLU A 166 -10.95 -1.92 -0.04
CA GLU A 166 -12.33 -1.77 0.43
C GLU A 166 -12.60 -0.35 0.96
N ASN A 167 -11.64 0.18 1.71
CA ASN A 167 -11.69 1.49 2.34
C ASN A 167 -11.09 2.60 1.46
N SER A 168 -10.82 2.29 0.18
CA SER A 168 -10.24 3.23 -0.78
C SER A 168 -8.88 3.81 -0.36
N GLN A 169 -8.08 3.07 0.42
CA GLN A 169 -6.77 3.53 0.92
C GLN A 169 -5.60 3.21 -0.01
N LEU A 170 -5.88 2.67 -1.21
CA LEU A 170 -4.92 2.63 -2.30
C LEU A 170 -4.45 4.05 -2.59
N LEU A 171 -3.14 4.27 -2.47
CA LEU A 171 -2.49 5.50 -2.88
C LEU A 171 -1.11 5.16 -3.40
N VAL A 172 -0.80 5.64 -4.60
CA VAL A 172 0.53 5.64 -5.18
C VAL A 172 0.94 7.10 -5.30
N GLU A 173 1.86 7.56 -4.46
CA GLU A 173 2.38 8.93 -4.54
C GLU A 173 3.10 9.09 -5.89
N PRO A 174 2.60 9.93 -6.81
CA PRO A 174 3.11 10.00 -8.18
C PRO A 174 4.52 10.58 -8.20
N LEU A 175 5.36 10.09 -9.11
CA LEU A 175 6.72 10.62 -9.25
C LEU A 175 6.68 12.05 -9.77
N ARG A 176 7.25 12.99 -9.00
CA ARG A 176 7.34 14.42 -9.38
C ARG A 176 8.78 14.80 -9.71
N LYS A 177 8.95 15.86 -10.52
CA LYS A 177 10.26 16.53 -10.68
C LYS A 177 10.38 17.63 -9.63
N LYS A 178 11.57 17.78 -9.05
CA LYS A 178 11.87 18.95 -8.22
C LYS A 178 11.93 20.16 -9.13
N ARG A 179 11.05 21.14 -8.92
CA ARG A 179 11.14 22.41 -9.65
C ARG A 179 12.31 23.19 -9.04
N GLU A 180 13.28 23.57 -9.87
CA GLU A 180 14.28 24.56 -9.48
C GLU A 180 13.58 25.92 -9.48
N LYS A 181 13.76 26.71 -8.41
CA LYS A 181 13.29 28.10 -8.39
C LYS A 181 14.15 28.87 -9.39
N THR A 182 13.66 29.06 -10.60
CA THR A 182 14.18 30.10 -11.50
C THR A 182 13.63 31.45 -11.06
N ASP A 183 14.46 32.49 -11.05
CA ASP A 183 14.15 33.86 -10.60
C ASP A 183 13.11 34.60 -11.46
N ASP A 184 12.43 33.93 -12.40
CA ASP A 184 11.39 34.52 -13.24
C ASP A 184 10.00 34.26 -12.64
N GLU A 185 9.45 35.32 -12.05
CA GLU A 185 8.05 35.46 -11.64
C GLU A 185 7.11 35.39 -12.85
N ASP A 186 6.76 34.21 -13.35
CA ASP A 186 5.50 34.04 -14.09
C ASP A 186 5.12 32.55 -14.23
N VAL A 187 4.19 32.09 -13.39
CA VAL A 187 2.94 31.38 -13.73
C VAL A 187 2.25 31.05 -12.40
N ASN A 188 1.04 31.58 -12.23
CA ASN A 188 0.11 31.32 -11.13
C ASN A 188 -0.26 29.82 -10.99
N VAL A 189 0.62 29.01 -10.38
CA VAL A 189 0.25 27.79 -9.68
C VAL A 189 1.13 27.69 -8.44
N VAL A 190 0.66 28.26 -7.32
CA VAL A 190 1.19 27.96 -5.99
C VAL A 190 0.74 26.53 -5.66
N GLU A 191 1.41 25.53 -6.22
CA GLU A 191 1.47 24.23 -5.56
C GLU A 191 2.25 24.49 -4.28
N VAL A 192 1.54 24.62 -3.15
CA VAL A 192 2.14 24.65 -1.83
C VAL A 192 3.06 23.43 -1.77
N GLU A 193 4.38 23.65 -1.70
CA GLU A 193 5.33 22.55 -1.52
C GLU A 193 4.94 21.82 -0.24
N GLU A 194 4.36 20.64 -0.39
CA GLU A 194 3.93 19.82 0.73
C GLU A 194 5.12 19.60 1.67
N GLU A 195 4.92 19.87 2.96
CA GLU A 195 5.96 19.72 3.97
C GLU A 195 6.52 18.28 3.93
N GLY A 196 7.85 18.15 3.83
CA GLY A 196 8.53 16.86 3.75
C GLY A 196 8.52 16.21 2.35
N MET A 197 8.10 16.92 1.29
CA MET A 197 8.18 16.43 -0.08
C MET A 197 9.63 16.21 -0.55
N TRP A 198 10.54 17.15 -0.32
CA TRP A 198 11.89 17.16 -0.92
C TRP A 198 13.04 17.09 0.09
N GLY A 199 12.79 16.47 1.25
CA GLY A 199 13.78 16.22 2.27
C GLY A 199 13.14 16.07 3.66
N GLU A 200 13.79 15.30 4.53
CA GLU A 200 13.36 15.17 5.93
C GLU A 200 14.56 15.08 6.88
N ASN A 201 14.39 15.57 8.10
CA ASN A 201 15.42 15.53 9.13
C ASN A 201 15.01 14.58 10.24
N PHE A 202 15.97 13.80 10.74
CA PHE A 202 15.83 13.05 11.97
C PHE A 202 17.10 13.16 12.79
N LYS A 203 17.00 13.89 13.91
CA LYS A 203 18.15 14.30 14.72
C LYS A 203 19.18 15.04 13.85
N SER A 204 20.44 14.59 13.87
CA SER A 204 21.53 15.15 13.08
C SER A 204 21.59 14.64 11.64
N HIS A 205 20.69 13.74 11.24
CA HIS A 205 20.69 13.15 9.89
C HIS A 205 19.68 13.85 9.00
N HIS A 206 20.15 14.24 7.82
CA HIS A 206 19.33 14.81 6.76
C HIS A 206 19.18 13.79 5.63
N ASP A 207 17.95 13.39 5.33
CA ASP A 207 17.59 12.68 4.11
C ASP A 207 17.22 13.71 3.04
N SER A 208 18.02 13.80 1.98
CA SER A 208 17.83 14.75 0.89
C SER A 208 16.67 14.42 -0.04
N LYS A 209 16.13 13.19 0.05
CA LYS A 209 14.93 12.73 -0.67
C LYS A 209 14.87 13.18 -2.14
N PRO A 210 15.88 12.84 -2.97
CA PRO A 210 16.07 13.41 -4.31
C PRO A 210 14.93 13.11 -5.29
N ARG A 211 14.12 12.10 -4.96
CA ARG A 211 13.01 11.57 -5.73
C ARG A 211 11.64 12.06 -5.26
N GLY A 212 11.63 12.77 -4.13
CA GLY A 212 10.42 13.27 -3.53
C GLY A 212 9.65 12.19 -2.75
N ASN A 213 8.35 12.41 -2.60
CA ASN A 213 7.42 11.42 -2.10
C ASN A 213 7.13 10.36 -3.17
N GLU A 214 7.29 9.08 -2.81
CA GLU A 214 7.06 7.94 -3.71
C GLU A 214 6.44 6.73 -3.00
N ALA A 215 5.81 6.95 -1.84
CA ALA A 215 5.23 5.88 -1.03
C ALA A 215 3.98 5.27 -1.68
N ILE A 216 3.68 4.03 -1.29
CA ILE A 216 2.52 3.27 -1.75
C ILE A 216 1.76 2.77 -0.52
N SER A 217 0.44 2.85 -0.58
CA SER A 217 -0.50 2.36 0.44
C SER A 217 -1.58 1.51 -0.24
N LEU A 218 -2.11 0.53 0.50
CA LEU A 218 -3.26 -0.29 0.12
C LEU A 218 -3.86 -0.90 1.40
N ASP A 219 -5.18 -0.86 1.55
CA ASP A 219 -5.86 -1.64 2.58
C ASP A 219 -6.23 -3.05 2.09
N VAL A 220 -6.13 -3.99 3.02
CA VAL A 220 -6.44 -5.41 2.82
C VAL A 220 -7.39 -5.86 3.93
N SER A 221 -8.57 -6.34 3.56
CA SER A 221 -9.58 -6.85 4.47
C SER A 221 -9.65 -8.38 4.39
N PHE A 222 -9.88 -9.01 5.54
CA PHE A 222 -10.12 -10.44 5.70
C PHE A 222 -11.48 -10.63 6.40
N PRO A 223 -12.60 -10.66 5.65
CA PRO A 223 -13.95 -10.53 6.22
C PRO A 223 -14.29 -11.53 7.32
N ASP A 224 -13.84 -12.78 7.17
CA ASP A 224 -14.17 -13.88 8.10
C ASP A 224 -13.05 -14.18 9.11
N ALA A 225 -12.02 -13.33 9.19
CA ALA A 225 -10.87 -13.55 10.07
C ALA A 225 -10.93 -12.64 11.31
N ASP A 226 -11.12 -13.25 12.49
CA ASP A 226 -10.99 -12.55 13.77
C ASP A 226 -9.53 -12.33 14.22
N GLN A 227 -8.61 -13.10 13.63
CA GLN A 227 -7.21 -13.15 14.04
C GLN A 227 -6.30 -13.09 12.81
N VAL A 228 -5.28 -12.25 12.89
CA VAL A 228 -4.21 -12.17 11.88
C VAL A 228 -2.90 -12.54 12.55
N TYR A 229 -2.12 -13.41 11.91
CA TYR A 229 -0.83 -13.87 12.38
C TYR A 229 0.26 -13.46 11.38
N GLY A 230 1.45 -13.10 11.85
CA GLY A 230 2.50 -12.58 10.97
C GLY A 230 3.63 -11.88 11.74
N GLU A 231 4.36 -11.00 11.05
CA GLU A 231 5.48 -10.16 11.52
C GLU A 231 6.27 -10.73 12.71
N SER A 232 7.14 -11.68 12.40
CA SER A 232 7.90 -12.49 13.37
C SER A 232 8.89 -11.71 14.25
N SER A 233 9.18 -10.45 13.92
CA SER A 233 10.18 -9.62 14.61
C SER A 233 9.61 -8.54 15.52
N ILE A 234 8.29 -8.50 15.76
CA ILE A 234 7.69 -7.58 16.73
C ILE A 234 7.47 -8.32 18.06
N PRO A 235 8.20 -7.98 19.13
CA PRO A 235 7.85 -8.47 20.46
C PRO A 235 6.52 -7.84 20.88
N VAL A 236 5.43 -8.59 20.76
CA VAL A 236 4.14 -8.23 21.37
C VAL A 236 4.28 -8.49 22.87
N ILE A 237 4.77 -7.49 23.60
CA ILE A 237 4.81 -7.53 25.06
C ILE A 237 3.36 -7.40 25.53
N TYR A 238 2.72 -8.53 25.79
CA TYR A 238 1.51 -8.55 26.61
C TYR A 238 1.90 -8.06 28.01
N GLY A 239 1.58 -6.79 28.29
CA GLY A 239 1.59 -6.29 29.66
C GLY A 239 0.57 -7.10 30.44
N ILE A 240 1.05 -7.93 31.37
CA ILE A 240 0.22 -8.47 32.44
C ILE A 240 -0.15 -7.25 33.30
N CYS A 241 -1.44 -6.88 33.32
CA CYS A 241 -1.99 -5.90 34.25
C CYS A 241 -1.69 -6.27 35.70
#